data_AF-A0A0N4UKS4-F1
#
_entry.id   AF-A0A0N4UKS4-F1
#
_cell.length_a   1.000
_cell.length_b   1.000
_cell.length_c   1.000
_cell.angle_alpha   90.00
_cell.angle_beta   90.00
_cell.angle_gamma   90.00
#
_symmetry.space_group_name_H-M   'P 1'
#
loop_
_entity.id
_entity.type
_entity.pdbx_description
1 polymer ?
#
loop_
_entity_poly.entity_id
_entity_poly.type
_entity_poly.pdbx_seq_one_letter_code
_entity_poly.pdbx_strand_id
1 'polypeptide(L)'
;MTIATPFRPELFEAPQSYTLLTIDYRLFRNFSENLKVTAALKETAHIFHKIGDEYEESAKRDLEPLLDSLYCYKGLFAVTPDIFHVYKSAVSKLHENERLSMEGKVCASESEKVRSRFDSVSYAMLAEIDYQHRERGEDFKNMMAAFMERQATFYENLSKKLFSLASLYKNA
;
A
#
# COMPACT_ATOMS: atom_id res chain seq x y z
N MET A 1 -10.22 8.53 -4.86
CA MET A 1 -10.07 8.01 -6.24
C MET A 1 -10.54 6.56 -6.21
N THR A 2 -11.60 6.20 -6.93
CA THR A 2 -12.21 4.86 -6.85
C THR A 2 -11.21 3.78 -7.27
N ILE A 3 -10.68 3.02 -6.33
CA ILE A 3 -9.81 1.87 -6.60
C ILE A 3 -10.75 0.71 -6.97
N ALA A 4 -10.97 0.53 -8.27
CA ALA A 4 -11.57 -0.67 -8.79
C ALA A 4 -10.56 -1.82 -8.60
N THR A 5 -10.72 -2.61 -7.53
CA THR A 5 -10.01 -3.88 -7.42
C THR A 5 -10.55 -4.85 -8.49
N PRO A 6 -9.70 -5.43 -9.35
CA PRO A 6 -10.11 -6.19 -10.52
C PRO A 6 -10.68 -7.60 -10.22
N PHE A 7 -11.03 -7.91 -8.97
CA PHE A 7 -11.34 -9.28 -8.52
C PHE A 7 -12.83 -9.68 -8.57
N ARG A 8 -13.67 -8.99 -9.36
CA ARG A 8 -15.13 -9.06 -9.23
C ARG A 8 -15.98 -9.84 -10.24
N PRO A 9 -15.53 -10.32 -11.41
CA PRO A 9 -16.44 -11.09 -12.25
C PRO A 9 -16.68 -12.50 -11.69
N GLU A 10 -15.62 -13.26 -11.39
CA GLU A 10 -15.76 -14.71 -11.21
C GLU A 10 -16.35 -15.10 -9.85
N LEU A 11 -16.11 -14.32 -8.78
CA LEU A 11 -16.63 -14.61 -7.45
C LEU A 11 -18.15 -14.39 -7.32
N PHE A 12 -18.77 -13.60 -8.21
CA PHE A 12 -20.23 -13.41 -8.22
C PHE A 12 -20.96 -14.48 -9.05
N GLU A 13 -20.31 -15.12 -10.00
CA GLU A 13 -20.90 -16.20 -10.82
C GLU A 13 -21.02 -17.53 -10.05
N ALA A 14 -20.06 -17.81 -9.15
CA ALA A 14 -20.05 -19.06 -8.39
C ALA A 14 -21.27 -19.20 -7.44
N PRO A 15 -21.66 -18.20 -6.62
CA PRO A 15 -22.85 -18.27 -5.78
C PRO A 15 -24.16 -18.52 -6.54
N GLN A 16 -24.29 -17.91 -7.74
CA GLN A 16 -25.47 -18.11 -8.59
C GLN A 16 -25.53 -19.56 -9.08
N SER A 17 -24.39 -20.11 -9.52
CA SER A 17 -24.27 -21.50 -9.95
C SER A 17 -24.63 -22.49 -8.82
N TYR A 18 -24.12 -22.28 -7.60
CA TYR A 18 -24.47 -23.13 -6.45
C TYR A 18 -25.95 -23.01 -6.07
N THR A 19 -26.54 -21.83 -6.19
CA THR A 19 -27.98 -21.63 -5.93
C THR A 19 -28.83 -22.40 -6.94
N LEU A 20 -28.46 -22.38 -8.22
CA LEU A 20 -29.11 -23.15 -9.27
C LEU A 20 -28.99 -24.66 -9.04
N LEU A 21 -27.79 -25.16 -8.69
CA LEU A 21 -27.59 -26.56 -8.32
C LEU A 21 -28.45 -26.96 -7.12
N THR A 22 -28.54 -26.10 -6.11
CA THR A 22 -29.39 -26.32 -4.92
C THR A 22 -30.88 -26.40 -5.29
N ILE A 23 -31.33 -25.69 -6.33
CA ILE A 23 -32.71 -25.80 -6.83
C ILE A 23 -32.91 -27.14 -7.55
N ASP A 24 -31.96 -27.56 -8.39
CA ASP A 24 -32.03 -28.83 -9.12
C ASP A 24 -32.05 -30.04 -8.18
N TYR A 25 -31.16 -30.08 -7.17
CA TYR A 25 -31.17 -31.14 -6.16
C TYR A 25 -32.49 -31.21 -5.35
N ARG A 26 -33.18 -30.08 -5.16
CA ARG A 26 -34.50 -30.04 -4.50
C ARG A 26 -35.60 -30.67 -5.36
N LEU A 27 -35.44 -30.71 -6.68
CA LEU A 27 -36.37 -31.40 -7.59
C LEU A 27 -36.23 -32.93 -7.47
N PHE A 28 -35.04 -33.43 -7.10
CA PHE A 28 -34.78 -34.85 -6.79
C PHE A 28 -35.12 -35.20 -5.34
N ARG A 29 -36.40 -35.04 -4.99
CA ARG A 29 -37.01 -35.01 -3.64
C ARG A 29 -36.87 -36.28 -2.75
N ASN A 30 -36.08 -37.31 -3.11
CA ASN A 30 -36.28 -38.66 -2.56
C ASN A 30 -35.17 -39.28 -1.67
N PHE A 31 -34.11 -38.56 -1.27
CA PHE A 31 -33.10 -39.11 -0.35
C PHE A 31 -32.70 -38.10 0.74
N SER A 32 -32.61 -38.54 2.01
CA SER A 32 -32.20 -37.68 3.14
C SER A 32 -30.78 -37.13 2.98
N GLU A 33 -29.90 -37.89 2.33
CA GLU A 33 -28.53 -37.49 1.99
C GLU A 33 -28.53 -36.26 1.06
N ASN A 34 -29.45 -36.21 0.08
CA ASN A 34 -29.57 -35.07 -0.82
C ASN A 34 -29.93 -33.79 -0.07
N LEU A 35 -30.71 -33.87 1.02
CA LEU A 35 -31.07 -32.69 1.82
C LEU A 35 -29.86 -32.07 2.51
N LYS A 36 -28.95 -32.89 3.04
CA LYS A 36 -27.74 -32.38 3.71
C LYS A 36 -26.75 -31.79 2.71
N VAL A 37 -26.53 -32.44 1.57
CA VAL A 37 -25.68 -31.89 0.49
C VAL A 37 -26.28 -30.59 -0.05
N THR A 38 -27.59 -30.54 -0.26
CA THR A 38 -28.30 -29.32 -0.68
C THR A 38 -28.12 -28.19 0.34
N ALA A 39 -28.19 -28.50 1.65
CA ALA A 39 -27.92 -27.53 2.70
C ALA A 39 -26.47 -27.03 2.67
N ALA A 40 -25.50 -27.93 2.47
CA ALA A 40 -24.07 -27.58 2.34
C ALA A 40 -23.80 -26.69 1.10
N LEU A 41 -24.45 -26.96 -0.03
CA LEU A 41 -24.39 -26.14 -1.25
C LEU A 41 -24.95 -24.74 -1.02
N LYS A 42 -26.10 -24.64 -0.35
CA LYS A 42 -26.69 -23.34 0.01
C LYS A 42 -25.76 -22.54 0.92
N GLU A 43 -25.18 -23.19 1.93
CA GLU A 43 -24.24 -22.54 2.84
C GLU A 43 -22.96 -22.11 2.13
N THR A 44 -22.47 -22.93 1.20
CA THR A 44 -21.33 -22.58 0.33
C THR A 44 -21.60 -21.31 -0.46
N ALA A 45 -22.75 -21.21 -1.12
CA ALA A 45 -23.14 -20.00 -1.86
C ALA A 45 -23.16 -18.75 -0.94
N HIS A 46 -23.71 -18.90 0.28
CA HIS A 46 -23.77 -17.82 1.26
C HIS A 46 -22.37 -17.37 1.71
N ILE A 47 -21.49 -18.32 2.05
CA ILE A 47 -20.12 -18.02 2.49
C ILE A 47 -19.29 -17.41 1.36
N PHE A 48 -19.43 -17.86 0.11
CA PHE A 48 -18.73 -17.23 -1.02
C PHE A 48 -19.18 -15.79 -1.26
N HIS A 49 -20.48 -15.49 -1.12
CA HIS A 49 -20.96 -14.11 -1.17
C HIS A 49 -20.31 -13.26 -0.06
N LYS A 50 -20.31 -13.78 1.17
CA LYS A 50 -19.68 -13.11 2.31
C LYS A 50 -18.18 -12.89 2.13
N ILE A 51 -17.46 -13.84 1.52
CA ILE A 51 -16.04 -13.70 1.17
C ILE A 51 -15.85 -12.54 0.19
N GLY A 52 -16.74 -12.39 -0.80
CA GLY A 52 -16.71 -11.27 -1.73
C GLY A 52 -16.85 -9.92 -1.02
N ASP A 53 -17.81 -9.82 -0.09
CA ASP A 53 -18.03 -8.61 0.72
C ASP A 53 -16.82 -8.32 1.63
N GLU A 54 -16.30 -9.34 2.33
CA GLU A 54 -15.13 -9.22 3.20
C GLU A 54 -13.86 -8.84 2.42
N TYR A 55 -13.69 -9.35 1.19
CA TYR A 55 -12.56 -8.99 0.33
C TYR A 55 -12.60 -7.50 -0.06
N GLU A 56 -13.78 -6.98 -0.41
CA GLU A 56 -13.97 -5.55 -0.68
C GLU A 56 -13.57 -4.69 0.51
N GLU A 57 -14.08 -5.07 1.70
CA GLU A 57 -13.84 -4.33 2.92
C GLU A 57 -12.37 -4.41 3.34
N SER A 58 -11.76 -5.60 3.26
CA SER A 58 -10.33 -5.80 3.55
C SER A 58 -9.46 -5.00 2.59
N ALA A 59 -9.79 -4.97 1.30
CA ALA A 59 -9.04 -4.20 0.32
C ALA A 59 -9.04 -2.71 0.69
N LYS A 60 -10.17 -2.13 1.09
CA LYS A 60 -10.22 -0.74 1.56
C LYS A 60 -9.36 -0.54 2.81
N ARG A 61 -9.59 -1.34 3.85
CA ARG A 61 -8.89 -1.23 5.15
C ARG A 61 -7.37 -1.41 5.05
N ASP A 62 -6.92 -2.31 4.20
CA ASP A 62 -5.51 -2.71 4.16
C ASP A 62 -4.73 -1.87 3.14
N LEU A 63 -5.31 -1.59 1.98
CA LEU A 63 -4.65 -0.85 0.89
C LEU A 63 -4.68 0.66 1.09
N GLU A 64 -5.74 1.22 1.67
CA GLU A 64 -5.89 2.67 1.84
C GLU A 64 -4.74 3.27 2.68
N PRO A 65 -4.36 2.72 3.86
CA PRO A 65 -3.25 3.27 4.64
C PRO A 65 -1.88 3.15 3.94
N LEU A 66 -1.68 2.07 3.18
CA LEU A 66 -0.50 1.87 2.34
C LEU A 66 -0.44 2.96 1.26
N LEU A 67 -1.55 3.22 0.56
CA LEU A 67 -1.61 4.23 -0.47
C LEU A 67 -1.44 5.64 0.09
N ASP A 68 -2.09 5.99 1.20
CA ASP A 68 -1.95 7.29 1.85
C ASP A 68 -0.48 7.60 2.16
N SER A 69 0.22 6.63 2.74
CA SER A 69 1.65 6.74 3.03
C SER A 69 2.49 6.94 1.76
N LEU A 70 2.22 6.17 0.70
CA LEU A 70 2.88 6.34 -0.60
C LEU A 70 2.58 7.70 -1.24
N TYR A 71 1.36 8.22 -1.09
CA TYR A 71 0.97 9.55 -1.57
C TYR A 71 1.69 10.67 -0.81
N CYS A 72 1.89 10.53 0.51
CA CYS A 72 2.70 11.46 1.29
C CYS A 72 4.14 11.53 0.77
N TYR A 73 4.78 10.36 0.55
CA TYR A 73 6.13 10.31 -0.02
C TYR A 73 6.21 10.86 -1.44
N LYS A 74 5.19 10.63 -2.28
CA LYS A 74 5.08 11.27 -3.60
C LYS A 74 5.08 12.80 -3.48
N GLY A 75 4.34 13.36 -2.52
CA GLY A 75 4.34 14.80 -2.24
C GLY A 75 5.70 15.32 -1.77
N LEU A 76 6.35 14.59 -0.86
CA LEU A 76 7.70 14.93 -0.39
C LEU A 76 8.72 14.94 -1.54
N PHE A 77 8.69 13.94 -2.42
CA PHE A 77 9.61 13.90 -3.57
C PHE A 77 9.31 14.94 -4.64
N ALA A 78 8.08 15.47 -4.70
CA ALA A 78 7.73 16.51 -5.65
C ALA A 78 8.47 17.84 -5.36
N VAL A 79 8.81 18.13 -4.10
CA VAL A 79 9.54 19.37 -3.72
C VAL A 79 11.06 19.22 -3.79
N THR A 80 11.56 17.98 -3.83
CA THR A 80 13.00 17.68 -3.85
C THR A 80 13.77 18.40 -4.98
N PRO A 81 13.28 18.51 -6.22
CA PRO A 81 13.97 19.25 -7.28
C PRO A 81 14.24 20.73 -6.94
N ASP A 82 13.29 21.39 -6.27
CA ASP A 82 13.42 22.81 -5.89
C ASP A 82 14.47 22.99 -4.78
N ILE A 83 14.50 22.08 -3.80
CA ILE A 83 15.55 22.05 -2.76
C ILE A 83 16.94 21.89 -3.40
N PHE A 84 17.09 20.94 -4.32
CA PHE A 84 18.35 20.75 -5.04
C PHE A 84 18.70 21.95 -5.93
N HIS A 85 17.71 22.64 -6.49
CA HIS A 85 17.95 23.86 -7.26
C HIS A 85 18.56 24.97 -6.39
N VAL A 86 18.01 25.19 -5.18
CA VAL A 86 18.55 26.15 -4.21
C VAL A 86 19.99 25.78 -3.82
N TYR A 87 20.25 24.51 -3.52
CA TYR A 87 21.60 24.03 -3.20
C TYR A 87 22.58 24.26 -4.36
N LYS A 88 22.21 23.90 -5.60
CA LYS A 88 23.03 24.15 -6.79
C LYS A 88 23.31 25.64 -7.00
N SER A 89 22.33 26.51 -6.77
CA SER A 89 22.51 27.95 -6.82
C SER A 89 23.53 28.44 -5.78
N ALA A 90 23.51 27.88 -4.57
CA ALA A 90 24.50 28.18 -3.53
C ALA A 90 25.91 27.74 -3.94
N VAL A 91 26.07 26.55 -4.54
CA VAL A 91 27.35 26.06 -5.09
C VAL A 91 27.89 27.02 -6.17
N SER A 92 27.05 27.44 -7.11
CA SER A 92 27.46 28.39 -8.15
C SER A 92 27.93 29.74 -7.57
N LYS A 93 27.25 30.24 -6.52
CA LYS A 93 27.65 31.47 -5.83
C LYS A 93 28.96 31.32 -5.07
N LEU A 94 29.24 30.15 -4.49
CA LEU A 94 30.51 29.87 -3.86
C LEU A 94 31.66 29.94 -4.88
N HIS A 95 31.54 29.22 -6.00
CA HIS A 95 32.57 29.21 -7.05
C HIS A 95 32.82 30.61 -7.63
N GLU A 96 31.74 31.38 -7.86
CA GLU A 96 31.86 32.76 -8.33
C GLU A 96 32.55 33.67 -7.29
N ASN A 97 32.21 33.51 -6.01
CA ASN A 97 32.88 34.23 -4.92
C ASN A 97 34.38 33.89 -4.83
N GLU A 98 34.74 32.62 -5.00
CA GLU A 98 36.15 32.18 -5.02
C GLU A 98 36.90 32.78 -6.22
N ARG A 99 36.28 32.81 -7.40
CA ARG A 99 36.83 33.46 -8.59
C ARG A 99 37.06 34.96 -8.37
N LEU A 100 36.05 35.68 -7.86
CA LEU A 100 36.16 37.12 -7.60
C LEU A 100 37.18 37.44 -6.51
N SER A 101 37.32 36.58 -5.49
CA SER A 101 38.34 36.70 -4.45
C SER A 101 39.75 36.52 -5.03
N MET A 102 39.96 35.56 -5.93
CA MET A 102 41.25 35.37 -6.63
C MET A 102 41.60 36.56 -7.55
N GLU A 103 40.59 37.18 -8.16
CA GLU A 103 40.76 38.40 -8.98
C GLU A 103 40.94 39.68 -8.15
N GLY A 104 40.92 39.59 -6.81
CA GLY A 104 41.03 40.74 -5.92
C GLY A 104 39.82 41.68 -5.90
N LYS A 105 38.68 41.23 -6.44
CA LYS A 105 37.43 42.01 -6.54
C LYS A 105 36.56 41.94 -5.28
N VAL A 106 36.83 40.97 -4.40
CA VAL A 106 36.13 40.76 -3.12
C VAL A 106 37.19 40.63 -2.03
N CYS A 107 37.03 41.34 -0.91
CA CYS A 107 37.97 41.23 0.18
C CYS A 107 37.83 39.89 0.92
N ALA A 108 38.90 39.43 1.58
CA ALA A 108 38.91 38.14 2.27
C ALA A 108 37.76 37.97 3.28
N SER A 109 37.43 39.04 4.03
CA SER A 109 36.34 39.04 5.00
C SER A 109 34.95 38.86 4.37
N GLU A 110 34.70 39.45 3.20
CA GLU A 110 33.44 39.26 2.49
C GLU A 110 33.33 37.87 1.87
N SER A 111 34.43 37.37 1.30
CA SER A 111 34.52 36.02 0.75
C SER A 111 34.24 34.96 1.81
N GLU A 112 34.78 35.13 3.01
CA GLU A 112 34.55 34.24 4.15
C GLU A 112 33.08 34.22 4.61
N LYS A 113 32.38 35.36 4.56
CA LYS A 113 30.94 35.42 4.86
C LYS A 113 30.12 34.60 3.87
N VAL A 114 30.45 34.64 2.57
CA VAL A 114 29.78 33.81 1.55
C VAL A 114 30.03 32.33 1.81
N ARG A 115 31.29 31.96 2.11
CA ARG A 115 31.67 30.58 2.44
C ARG A 115 30.93 30.07 3.68
N SER A 116 30.92 30.82 4.78
CA SER A 116 30.20 30.45 6.01
C SER A 116 28.69 30.22 5.79
N ARG A 117 28.06 31.04 4.94
CA ARG A 117 26.65 30.86 4.55
C ARG A 117 26.46 29.61 3.69
N PHE A 118 27.36 29.36 2.75
CA PHE A 118 27.34 28.14 1.95
C PHE A 118 27.48 26.90 2.84
N ASP A 119 28.42 26.89 3.78
CA ASP A 119 28.64 25.78 4.70
C ASP A 119 27.38 25.48 5.51
N SER A 120 26.69 26.52 6.00
CA SER A 120 25.41 26.38 6.72
C SER A 120 24.33 25.70 5.87
N VAL A 121 24.19 26.11 4.60
CA VAL A 121 23.25 25.48 3.66
C VAL A 121 23.65 24.04 3.34
N SER A 122 24.95 23.78 3.18
CA SER A 122 25.49 22.46 2.89
C SER A 122 25.25 21.49 4.04
N TYR A 123 25.54 21.89 5.28
CA TYR A 123 25.26 21.07 6.45
C TYR A 123 23.76 20.81 6.64
N ALA A 124 22.91 21.81 6.40
CA ALA A 124 21.46 21.63 6.43
C ALA A 124 20.99 20.63 5.36
N MET A 125 21.51 20.70 4.14
CA MET A 125 21.18 19.76 3.06
C MET A 125 21.62 18.33 3.41
N LEU A 126 22.84 18.15 3.93
CA LEU A 126 23.33 16.83 4.34
C LEU A 126 22.50 16.24 5.48
N ALA A 127 22.13 17.05 6.46
CA ALA A 127 21.26 16.63 7.55
C ALA A 127 19.87 16.22 7.05
N GLU A 128 19.29 16.96 6.10
CA GLU A 128 18.00 16.64 5.50
C GLU A 128 18.05 15.34 4.69
N ILE A 129 19.12 15.13 3.91
CA ILE A 129 19.33 13.88 3.17
C ILE A 129 19.39 12.68 4.13
N ASP A 130 20.21 12.77 5.18
CA ASP A 130 20.37 11.70 6.17
C ASP A 130 19.04 11.40 6.88
N TYR A 131 18.36 12.44 7.35
CA TYR A 131 17.06 12.34 7.99
C TYR A 131 16.03 11.68 7.06
N GLN A 132 15.85 12.19 5.84
CA GLN A 132 14.91 11.62 4.88
C GLN A 132 15.22 10.16 4.54
N HIS A 133 16.49 9.79 4.41
CA HIS A 133 16.87 8.40 4.15
C HIS A 133 16.48 7.49 5.31
N ARG A 134 16.73 7.91 6.55
CA ARG A 134 16.41 7.14 7.75
C ARG A 134 14.90 6.98 7.94
N GLU A 135 14.15 8.08 7.93
CA GLU A 135 12.70 8.05 8.12
C GLU A 135 12.01 7.24 7.02
N ARG A 136 12.43 7.42 5.76
CA ARG A 136 11.91 6.62 4.65
C ARG A 136 12.15 5.13 4.84
N GLY A 137 13.33 4.74 5.29
CA GLY A 137 13.63 3.33 5.57
C GLY A 137 12.68 2.74 6.62
N GLU A 138 12.48 3.47 7.71
CA GLU A 138 11.61 3.07 8.81
C GLU A 138 10.13 3.02 8.41
N ASP A 139 9.63 4.06 7.73
CA ASP A 139 8.24 4.12 7.29
C ASP A 139 7.89 3.01 6.30
N PHE A 140 8.74 2.78 5.30
CA PHE A 140 8.50 1.70 4.33
C PHE A 140 8.52 0.33 4.99
N LYS A 141 9.45 0.11 5.93
CA LYS A 141 9.50 -1.13 6.72
C LYS A 141 8.18 -1.35 7.48
N ASN A 142 7.73 -0.34 8.22
CA ASN A 142 6.53 -0.43 9.05
C ASN A 142 5.25 -0.57 8.22
N MET A 143 5.13 0.23 7.16
CA MET A 143 3.99 0.22 6.24
C MET A 143 3.85 -1.12 5.52
N MET A 144 4.95 -1.68 5.00
CA MET A 144 4.92 -2.96 4.30
C MET A 144 4.69 -4.13 5.26
N ALA A 145 5.28 -4.09 6.47
CA ALA A 145 5.02 -5.10 7.50
C ALA A 145 3.53 -5.13 7.87
N ALA A 146 2.95 -3.97 8.18
CA ALA A 146 1.53 -3.86 8.54
C ALA A 146 0.60 -4.31 7.40
N PHE A 147 0.91 -3.97 6.15
CA PHE A 147 0.14 -4.43 5.00
C PHE A 147 0.19 -5.96 4.87
N MET A 148 1.38 -6.56 4.96
CA MET A 148 1.54 -8.01 4.82
C MET A 148 0.88 -8.79 5.98
N GLU A 149 0.94 -8.29 7.22
CA GLU A 149 0.26 -8.88 8.37
C GLU A 149 -1.27 -8.91 8.19
N ARG A 150 -1.85 -7.82 7.67
CA ARG A 150 -3.29 -7.73 7.39
C ARG A 150 -3.70 -8.69 6.26
N GLN A 151 -2.91 -8.75 5.20
CA GLN A 151 -3.13 -9.71 4.10
C GLN A 151 -3.04 -11.16 4.59
N ALA A 152 -2.03 -11.50 5.40
CA ALA A 152 -1.91 -12.83 6.00
C ALA A 152 -3.14 -13.20 6.84
N THR A 153 -3.60 -12.27 7.68
CA THR A 153 -4.81 -12.43 8.50
C THR A 153 -6.06 -12.66 7.65
N PHE A 154 -6.22 -11.90 6.56
CA PHE A 154 -7.33 -12.08 5.62
C PHE A 154 -7.34 -13.49 5.02
N TYR A 155 -6.20 -13.95 4.49
CA TYR A 155 -6.11 -15.28 3.87
C TYR A 155 -6.22 -16.43 4.88
N GLU A 156 -5.77 -16.24 6.12
CA GLU A 156 -5.98 -17.21 7.20
C GLU A 156 -7.48 -17.36 7.52
N ASN A 157 -8.22 -16.25 7.61
CA ASN A 157 -9.66 -16.26 7.84
C ASN A 157 -10.43 -16.87 6.66
N LEU A 158 -10.01 -16.59 5.42
CA LEU A 158 -10.55 -17.24 4.23
C LEU A 158 -10.36 -18.77 4.30
N SER A 159 -9.15 -19.22 4.64
CA SER A 159 -8.82 -20.64 4.81
C SER A 159 -9.75 -21.32 5.85
N LYS A 160 -9.96 -20.70 7.02
CA LYS A 160 -10.87 -21.21 8.06
C LYS A 160 -12.30 -21.39 7.55
N LYS A 161 -12.82 -20.46 6.75
CA LYS A 161 -14.16 -20.58 6.15
C LYS A 161 -14.24 -21.73 5.16
N LEU A 162 -13.23 -21.89 4.30
CA LEU A 162 -13.18 -23.00 3.35
C LEU A 162 -13.11 -24.36 4.06
N PHE A 163 -12.35 -24.48 5.15
CA PHE A 163 -12.35 -25.68 5.99
C PHE A 163 -13.71 -25.96 6.63
N SER A 164 -14.41 -24.92 7.12
CA SER A 164 -15.76 -25.06 7.64
C SER A 164 -16.73 -25.59 6.59
N LEU A 165 -16.69 -25.03 5.37
CA LEU A 165 -17.49 -25.52 4.24
C LEU A 165 -17.17 -26.98 3.91
N ALA A 166 -15.88 -27.35 3.81
CA ALA A 166 -15.48 -28.72 3.53
C ALA A 166 -15.99 -29.71 4.59
N SER A 167 -16.05 -29.30 5.86
CA SER A 167 -16.63 -30.10 6.94
C SER A 167 -18.13 -30.37 6.76
N LEU A 168 -18.89 -29.40 6.22
CA LEU A 168 -20.33 -29.59 5.95
C LEU A 168 -20.57 -30.74 4.97
N TYR A 169 -19.75 -30.84 3.91
CA TYR A 169 -19.84 -31.93 2.95
C TYR A 169 -19.37 -33.28 3.51
N LYS A 170 -18.37 -33.30 4.40
CA LYS A 170 -17.92 -34.54 5.07
C LYS A 170 -18.96 -35.13 6.02
N ASN A 171 -19.83 -34.27 6.58
CA ASN A 171 -20.90 -34.66 7.51
C ASN A 171 -22.27 -34.81 6.83
N ALA A 172 -22.37 -34.50 5.54
CA ALA A 172 -23.55 -34.70 4.73
C ALA A 172 -23.77 -36.20 4.50
#